data_AF-A0A937AUV4-F1
#
_entry.id   AF-A0A937AUV4-F1
#
_cell.length_a   1.000
_cell.length_b   1.000
_cell.length_c   1.000
_cell.angle_alpha   90.00
_cell.angle_beta   90.00
_cell.angle_gamma   90.00
#
_symmetry.space_group_name_H-M   'P 1'
#
loop_
_entity.id
_entity.type
_entity.pdbx_description
1 polymer ?
#
loop_
_entity_poly.entity_id
_entity_poly.type
_entity_poly.pdbx_seq_one_letter_code
_entity_poly.pdbx_strand_id
1 'polypeptide(L)'
;MKTAGSMLKLLCRRARTLTALSLTPLLACLPLTGCQSKPELVAPEVVVAPYGATNMQTPVFAVAPLRNESGVSAADTLRVGDALCARLAEVRGIAALPLNRTISAMRALRMSEVRTPEDARRLATAVGADALIVGSVTAYDPYDPPKMGLTLGMYARPGSVLTTQTSAPLDLKAMQTLPDETNWSAATFADKPLSVVSEHLDAANHEVLMNVQRYAEGRHRSGTALGWERYIKSMDLYTDFAASWAVQRLMQQERLRVARQRVEKPANR
;
A
#
# COMPACT_ATOMS: atom_id res chain seq x y z
N MET A 1 -17.18 -90.16 23.48
CA MET A 1 -16.26 -91.29 23.75
C MET A 1 -15.02 -90.77 24.47
N LYS A 2 -14.80 -91.27 25.71
CA LYS A 2 -13.55 -91.49 26.48
C LYS A 2 -12.39 -90.46 26.36
N THR A 3 -12.14 -89.61 27.38
CA THR A 3 -11.41 -89.79 28.67
C THR A 3 -9.88 -89.87 28.60
N ALA A 4 -9.26 -89.08 29.50
CA ALA A 4 -8.00 -89.32 30.23
C ALA A 4 -6.69 -89.35 29.42
N GLY A 5 -5.55 -88.86 29.92
CA GLY A 5 -5.19 -88.39 31.25
C GLY A 5 -3.69 -88.61 31.46
N SER A 6 -3.05 -87.63 32.08
CA SER A 6 -1.93 -87.73 33.04
C SER A 6 -0.57 -88.31 32.66
N MET A 7 0.44 -87.63 33.21
CA MET A 7 1.58 -88.20 33.95
C MET A 7 2.95 -88.42 33.26
N LEU A 8 3.90 -87.57 33.69
CA LEU A 8 5.03 -87.92 34.58
C LEU A 8 6.46 -87.94 34.00
N LYS A 9 7.38 -87.41 34.84
CA LYS A 9 8.86 -87.50 34.91
C LYS A 9 9.60 -86.33 34.24
N LEU A 10 10.10 -85.28 34.92
CA LEU A 10 10.88 -85.12 36.16
C LEU A 10 12.33 -85.65 36.08
N LEU A 11 13.30 -84.72 36.01
CA LEU A 11 14.74 -84.80 36.39
C LEU A 11 15.41 -83.50 35.88
N CYS A 12 15.71 -82.45 36.65
CA CYS A 12 16.42 -82.25 37.92
C CYS A 12 17.95 -82.45 37.84
N ARG A 13 18.70 -81.33 37.67
CA ARG A 13 20.03 -81.02 38.27
C ARG A 13 20.47 -79.61 37.79
N ARG A 14 20.22 -78.52 38.53
CA ARG A 14 21.08 -77.89 39.56
C ARG A 14 22.54 -77.62 39.12
N ALA A 15 22.88 -76.35 38.90
CA ALA A 15 24.10 -75.72 39.41
C ALA A 15 23.93 -74.19 39.47
N ARG A 16 24.18 -73.62 40.65
CA ARG A 16 24.26 -72.19 40.98
C ARG A 16 25.74 -71.75 40.89
N THR A 17 26.01 -70.50 40.49
CA THR A 17 27.04 -69.54 41.00
C THR A 17 27.23 -68.42 39.97
N LEU A 18 26.76 -67.19 40.23
CA LEU A 18 27.48 -66.06 40.86
C LEU A 18 28.49 -65.33 39.93
N THR A 19 28.13 -64.08 39.62
CA THR A 19 28.96 -62.87 39.42
C THR A 19 30.01 -62.83 38.29
N ALA A 20 29.79 -61.93 37.30
CA ALA A 20 30.58 -60.71 37.12
C ALA A 20 30.20 -59.92 35.83
N LEU A 21 29.79 -58.67 36.03
CA LEU A 21 30.27 -57.46 35.33
C LEU A 21 30.40 -57.46 33.79
N SER A 22 29.43 -56.82 33.11
CA SER A 22 29.74 -56.00 31.92
C SER A 22 28.79 -54.82 31.80
N LEU A 23 29.35 -53.66 32.10
CA LEU A 23 28.90 -52.29 31.91
C LEU A 23 28.82 -51.97 30.40
N THR A 24 27.73 -51.39 29.88
CA THR A 24 27.65 -50.54 28.67
C THR A 24 26.20 -50.05 28.48
N PRO A 25 25.96 -48.86 27.88
CA PRO A 25 25.36 -47.75 28.62
C PRO A 25 24.19 -47.05 27.87
N LEU A 26 23.56 -46.09 28.56
CA LEU A 26 23.21 -44.71 28.11
C LEU A 26 22.56 -44.47 26.73
N LEU A 27 21.71 -43.43 26.70
CA LEU A 27 21.33 -42.57 25.55
C LEU A 27 20.02 -42.98 24.85
N ALA A 28 18.88 -42.46 25.31
CA ALA A 28 18.34 -41.14 24.93
C ALA A 28 18.06 -41.02 23.43
N CYS A 29 16.78 -41.12 23.06
CA CYS A 29 16.21 -40.41 21.91
C CYS A 29 14.69 -40.40 22.06
N LEU A 30 14.18 -39.46 22.88
CA LEU A 30 12.88 -38.86 22.53
C LEU A 30 13.04 -38.34 21.10
N PRO A 31 12.19 -38.74 20.12
CA PRO A 31 12.09 -37.94 18.93
C PRO A 31 11.39 -36.65 19.34
N LEU A 32 12.20 -35.66 19.74
CA LEU A 32 11.87 -34.26 19.61
C LEU A 32 11.66 -34.02 18.12
N THR A 33 10.49 -34.38 17.61
CA THR A 33 9.98 -33.90 16.32
C THR A 33 9.60 -32.44 16.51
N GLY A 34 10.61 -31.62 16.78
CA GLY A 34 10.56 -30.18 16.56
C GLY A 34 10.68 -29.93 15.08
N CYS A 35 9.69 -30.38 14.29
CA CYS A 35 9.43 -29.77 13.00
C CYS A 35 8.87 -28.38 13.30
N GLN A 36 9.76 -27.46 13.66
CA GLN A 36 9.43 -26.04 13.71
C GLN A 36 9.27 -25.61 12.25
N SER A 37 8.05 -25.75 11.73
CA SER A 37 7.68 -25.26 10.41
C SER A 37 8.09 -23.80 10.35
N LYS A 38 9.01 -23.46 9.43
CA LYS A 38 9.38 -22.07 9.19
C LYS A 38 8.10 -21.30 8.92
N PRO A 39 7.92 -20.12 9.51
CA PRO A 39 6.71 -19.36 9.32
C PRO A 39 6.49 -19.09 7.83
N GLU A 40 5.31 -19.47 7.35
CA GLU A 40 4.91 -19.33 5.96
C GLU A 40 4.91 -17.84 5.59
N LEU A 41 5.60 -17.52 4.50
CA LEU A 41 5.67 -16.15 3.98
C LEU A 41 4.36 -15.86 3.25
N VAL A 42 3.52 -15.01 3.85
CA VAL A 42 2.29 -14.51 3.22
C VAL A 42 2.63 -13.31 2.35
N ALA A 43 2.16 -13.29 1.10
CA ALA A 43 2.37 -12.14 0.22
C ALA A 43 1.45 -10.97 0.62
N PRO A 44 1.96 -9.73 0.68
CA PRO A 44 1.12 -8.57 0.98
C PRO A 44 0.15 -8.25 -0.16
N GLU A 45 -0.94 -7.55 0.16
CA GLU A 45 -1.90 -7.07 -0.84
C GLU A 45 -1.21 -6.14 -1.87
N VAL A 46 -1.44 -6.45 -3.15
CA VAL A 46 -0.86 -5.72 -4.27
C VAL A 46 -1.90 -4.80 -4.90
N VAL A 47 -1.57 -3.52 -5.01
CA VAL A 47 -2.39 -2.52 -5.70
C VAL A 47 -1.99 -2.46 -7.17
N VAL A 48 -2.96 -2.60 -8.07
CA VAL A 48 -2.76 -2.47 -9.53
C VAL A 48 -3.46 -1.23 -10.06
N ALA A 49 -2.73 -0.36 -10.74
CA ALA A 49 -3.28 0.86 -11.31
C ALA A 49 -4.21 0.57 -12.51
N PRO A 50 -5.25 1.41 -12.73
CA PRO A 50 -6.23 1.20 -13.81
C PRO A 50 -5.69 1.39 -15.24
N TYR A 51 -4.46 1.89 -15.40
CA TYR A 51 -3.93 2.32 -16.70
C TYR A 51 -3.26 1.20 -17.50
N GLY A 52 -2.86 0.11 -16.84
CA GLY A 52 -1.95 -0.91 -17.38
C GLY A 52 -2.48 -1.78 -18.54
N ALA A 53 -3.73 -1.62 -18.97
CA ALA A 53 -4.33 -2.44 -20.02
C ALA A 53 -4.55 -1.72 -21.36
N THR A 54 -4.38 -0.39 -21.44
CA THR A 54 -4.91 0.38 -22.59
C THR A 54 -3.85 1.22 -23.32
N ASN A 55 -2.80 1.65 -22.62
CA ASN A 55 -1.81 2.58 -23.16
C ASN A 55 -0.43 1.90 -23.17
N MET A 56 0.30 1.96 -24.28
CA MET A 56 1.64 1.36 -24.45
C MET A 56 2.73 1.99 -23.56
N GLN A 57 2.38 2.97 -22.72
CA GLN A 57 3.31 3.71 -21.87
C GLN A 57 2.84 3.73 -20.41
N THR A 58 3.72 3.33 -19.50
CA THR A 58 3.49 3.36 -18.05
C THR A 58 3.48 4.81 -17.58
N PRO A 59 2.38 5.30 -16.96
CA PRO A 59 2.31 6.69 -16.55
C PRO A 59 3.22 6.95 -15.35
N VAL A 60 3.85 8.12 -15.35
CA VAL A 60 4.80 8.56 -14.32
C VAL A 60 4.13 9.49 -13.33
N PHE A 61 4.22 9.17 -12.04
CA PHE A 61 3.58 9.88 -10.95
C PHE A 61 4.65 10.58 -10.12
N ALA A 62 4.39 11.82 -9.73
CA ALA A 62 5.22 12.57 -8.79
C ALA A 62 4.38 12.97 -7.57
N VAL A 63 5.04 13.14 -6.43
CA VAL A 63 4.44 13.70 -5.21
C VAL A 63 5.09 15.05 -4.93
N ALA A 64 4.28 16.07 -4.66
CA ALA A 64 4.76 17.33 -4.12
C ALA A 64 4.89 17.25 -2.59
N PRO A 65 5.85 17.96 -1.98
CA PRO A 65 5.91 18.10 -0.52
C PRO A 65 4.54 18.51 0.05
N LEU A 66 4.10 17.81 1.09
CA LEU A 66 2.78 18.02 1.65
C LEU A 66 2.77 19.30 2.50
N ARG A 67 1.61 19.94 2.54
CA ARG A 67 1.35 21.05 3.46
C ARG A 67 0.96 20.52 4.83
N ASN A 68 1.34 21.24 5.88
CA ASN A 68 0.88 20.94 7.23
C ASN A 68 -0.34 21.78 7.57
N GLU A 69 -1.49 21.13 7.73
CA GLU A 69 -2.76 21.73 8.14
C GLU A 69 -3.28 21.11 9.44
N SER A 70 -2.47 20.27 10.10
CA SER A 70 -2.85 19.55 11.32
C SER A 70 -2.86 20.41 12.58
N GLY A 71 -2.25 21.60 12.52
CA GLY A 71 -2.02 22.46 13.68
C GLY A 71 -0.86 22.01 14.57
N VAL A 72 -0.16 20.92 14.24
CA VAL A 72 0.93 20.35 15.04
C VAL A 72 2.26 20.55 14.34
N SER A 73 3.23 21.20 14.99
CA SER A 73 4.56 21.48 14.42
C SER A 73 5.45 20.24 14.29
N ALA A 74 5.18 19.19 15.05
CA ALA A 74 5.91 17.93 15.02
C ALA A 74 5.61 17.05 13.78
N ALA A 75 4.63 17.42 12.96
CA ALA A 75 4.28 16.68 11.74
C ALA A 75 5.36 16.90 10.66
N ASP A 76 6.19 15.88 10.43
CA ASP A 76 7.19 15.90 9.35
C ASP A 76 6.54 15.59 8.00
N THR A 77 6.20 16.64 7.24
CA THR A 77 5.53 16.49 5.93
C THR A 77 6.42 15.90 4.85
N LEU A 78 7.75 16.00 4.98
CA LEU A 78 8.69 15.38 4.05
C LEU A 78 8.72 13.87 4.26
N ARG A 79 8.73 13.40 5.51
CA ARG A 79 8.63 11.97 5.84
C ARG A 79 7.33 11.35 5.31
N VAL A 80 6.22 12.09 5.38
CA VAL A 80 4.94 11.66 4.77
C VAL A 80 5.00 11.64 3.25
N GLY A 81 5.64 12.63 2.63
CA GLY A 81 5.84 12.68 1.18
C GLY A 81 6.69 11.51 0.66
N ASP A 82 7.75 11.17 1.40
CA ASP A 82 8.60 10.02 1.09
C ASP A 82 7.85 8.71 1.28
N ALA A 83 7.03 8.59 2.33
CA ALA A 83 6.15 7.43 2.52
C ALA A 83 5.21 7.26 1.32
N LEU A 84 4.55 8.33 0.87
CA LEU A 84 3.69 8.29 -0.31
C LEU A 84 4.44 7.90 -1.58
N CYS A 85 5.63 8.43 -1.82
CA CYS A 85 6.48 8.03 -2.95
C CYS A 85 6.80 6.53 -2.89
N ALA A 86 7.18 6.02 -1.72
CA ALA A 86 7.47 4.60 -1.53
C ALA A 86 6.24 3.72 -1.79
N ARG A 87 5.06 4.12 -1.30
CA ARG A 87 3.82 3.36 -1.53
C ARG A 87 3.36 3.41 -2.99
N LEU A 88 3.54 4.54 -3.68
CA LEU A 88 3.27 4.65 -5.12
C LEU A 88 4.21 3.78 -5.95
N ALA A 89 5.47 3.66 -5.56
CA ALA A 89 6.43 2.79 -6.24
C ALA A 89 6.08 1.29 -6.14
N GLU A 90 5.33 0.89 -5.10
CA GLU A 90 4.81 -0.47 -4.96
C GLU A 90 3.57 -0.76 -5.83
N VAL A 91 2.89 0.28 -6.33
CA VAL A 91 1.72 0.13 -7.20
C VAL A 91 2.13 -0.39 -8.57
N ARG A 92 1.54 -1.50 -9.00
CA ARG A 92 1.80 -2.06 -10.33
C ARG A 92 1.14 -1.23 -11.42
N GLY A 93 1.86 -0.95 -12.50
CA GLY A 93 1.33 -0.25 -13.67
C GLY A 93 1.46 1.28 -13.63
N ILE A 94 2.22 1.81 -12.67
CA ILE A 94 2.71 3.20 -12.66
C ILE A 94 4.20 3.22 -12.32
N ALA A 95 4.87 4.34 -12.63
CA ALA A 95 6.21 4.62 -12.13
C ALA A 95 6.14 5.82 -11.18
N ALA A 96 6.82 5.77 -10.04
CA ALA A 96 6.86 6.88 -9.09
C ALA A 96 8.22 7.59 -9.13
N LEU A 97 8.21 8.92 -9.16
CA LEU A 97 9.41 9.73 -9.05
C LEU A 97 9.77 9.98 -7.58
N PRO A 98 11.06 9.96 -7.22
CA PRO A 98 11.48 10.32 -5.87
C PRO A 98 11.10 11.75 -5.51
N LEU A 99 10.73 11.98 -4.24
CA LEU A 99 10.34 13.31 -3.74
C LEU A 99 11.41 14.39 -3.99
N ASN A 100 12.68 14.03 -3.83
CA ASN A 100 13.82 14.94 -4.07
C ASN A 100 13.85 15.51 -5.50
N ARG A 101 13.34 14.77 -6.50
CA ARG A 101 13.23 15.27 -7.88
C ARG A 101 12.19 16.38 -7.97
N THR A 102 11.05 16.20 -7.32
CA THR A 102 10.00 17.23 -7.24
C THR A 102 10.50 18.46 -6.49
N ILE A 103 11.17 18.28 -5.35
CA ILE A 103 11.74 19.39 -4.56
C ILE A 103 12.77 20.16 -5.39
N SER A 104 13.63 19.47 -6.13
CA SER A 104 14.64 20.11 -7.00
C SER A 104 13.98 20.93 -8.10
N ALA A 105 12.92 20.41 -8.72
CA ALA A 105 12.15 21.15 -9.72
C ALA A 105 11.42 22.35 -9.12
N MET A 106 10.85 22.23 -7.92
CA MET A 106 10.24 23.36 -7.21
C MET A 106 11.25 24.48 -6.97
N ARG A 107 12.47 24.14 -6.51
CA ARG A 107 13.56 25.12 -6.35
C ARG A 107 13.94 25.79 -7.68
N ALA A 108 14.04 25.01 -8.75
CA ALA A 108 14.35 25.53 -10.09
C ALA A 108 13.27 26.50 -10.61
N LEU A 109 12.00 26.24 -10.29
CA LEU A 109 10.86 27.10 -10.61
C LEU A 109 10.68 28.27 -9.62
N ARG A 110 11.53 28.37 -8.58
CA ARG A 110 11.36 29.29 -7.44
C ARG A 110 9.97 29.17 -6.79
N MET A 111 9.42 27.97 -6.81
CA MET A 111 8.12 27.62 -6.24
C MET A 111 8.36 27.08 -4.82
N SER A 112 7.92 27.83 -3.80
CA SER A 112 8.02 27.38 -2.41
C SER A 112 6.96 26.33 -2.07
N GLU A 113 5.76 26.47 -2.64
CA GLU A 113 4.60 25.63 -2.36
C GLU A 113 3.75 25.49 -3.63
N VAL A 114 3.02 24.37 -3.74
CA VAL A 114 2.00 24.19 -4.77
C VAL A 114 0.67 24.65 -4.21
N ARG A 115 0.18 25.82 -4.64
CA ARG A 115 -1.05 26.43 -4.10
C ARG A 115 -2.21 26.34 -5.06
N THR A 116 -1.93 26.43 -6.35
CA THR A 116 -2.96 26.44 -7.39
C THR A 116 -2.91 25.16 -8.23
N PRO A 117 -4.03 24.77 -8.87
CA PRO A 117 -4.02 23.72 -9.89
C PRO A 117 -3.02 23.99 -11.01
N GLU A 118 -2.80 25.27 -11.34
CA GLU A 118 -1.83 25.67 -12.35
C GLU A 118 -0.38 25.38 -11.92
N ASP A 119 -0.03 25.69 -10.67
CA ASP A 119 1.28 25.36 -10.10
C ASP A 119 1.54 23.85 -10.17
N ALA A 120 0.52 23.04 -9.85
CA ALA A 120 0.61 21.59 -9.88
C ALA A 120 0.94 21.07 -11.29
N ARG A 121 0.28 21.62 -12.33
CA ARG A 121 0.51 21.25 -13.73
C ARG A 121 1.87 21.74 -14.25
N ARG A 122 2.26 22.97 -13.87
CA ARG A 122 3.58 23.53 -14.20
C ARG A 122 4.69 22.66 -13.61
N LEU A 123 4.55 22.26 -12.35
CA LEU A 123 5.51 21.39 -11.67
C LEU A 123 5.52 19.97 -12.26
N ALA A 124 4.35 19.38 -12.56
CA ALA A 124 4.27 18.08 -13.24
C ALA A 124 5.03 18.10 -14.58
N THR A 125 4.87 19.19 -15.35
CA THR A 125 5.57 19.40 -16.62
C THR A 125 7.07 19.53 -16.43
N ALA A 126 7.52 20.33 -15.46
CA ALA A 126 8.95 20.54 -15.19
C ALA A 126 9.66 19.26 -14.72
N VAL A 127 8.98 18.42 -13.94
CA VAL A 127 9.53 17.15 -13.43
C VAL A 127 9.51 16.05 -14.51
N GLY A 128 8.61 16.18 -15.50
CA GLY A 128 8.34 15.16 -16.52
C GLY A 128 7.38 14.07 -16.05
N ALA A 129 6.49 14.38 -15.10
CA ALA A 129 5.48 13.46 -14.60
C ALA A 129 4.15 13.60 -15.36
N ASP A 130 3.43 12.50 -15.52
CA ASP A 130 2.10 12.43 -16.09
C ASP A 130 1.00 12.87 -15.11
N ALA A 131 1.24 12.65 -13.81
CA ALA A 131 0.42 13.17 -12.72
C ALA A 131 1.28 13.67 -11.56
N LEU A 132 0.79 14.70 -10.89
CA LEU A 132 1.32 15.20 -9.63
C LEU A 132 0.27 15.02 -8.53
N ILE A 133 0.66 14.37 -7.45
CA ILE A 133 -0.13 14.27 -6.22
C ILE A 133 0.26 15.43 -5.32
N VAL A 134 -0.74 16.22 -4.94
CA VAL A 134 -0.63 17.37 -4.04
C VAL A 134 -1.53 17.09 -2.85
N GLY A 135 -1.11 17.44 -1.65
CA GLY A 135 -1.92 17.18 -0.48
C GLY A 135 -1.48 17.89 0.78
N SER A 136 -2.24 17.65 1.84
CA SER A 136 -1.97 18.16 3.17
C SER A 136 -2.18 17.10 4.24
N VAL A 137 -1.41 17.23 5.32
CA VAL A 137 -1.62 16.51 6.57
C VAL A 137 -2.62 17.31 7.39
N THR A 138 -3.83 16.79 7.58
CA THR A 138 -4.96 17.51 8.20
C THR A 138 -5.15 17.16 9.68
N ALA A 139 -4.59 16.05 10.15
CA ALA A 139 -4.52 15.70 11.57
C ALA A 139 -3.22 14.93 11.81
N TYR A 140 -2.59 15.14 12.96
CA TYR A 140 -1.36 14.45 13.33
C TYR A 140 -1.27 14.36 14.85
N ASP A 141 -1.35 13.14 15.38
CA ASP A 141 -1.15 12.84 16.79
C ASP A 141 -0.23 11.61 16.90
N PRO A 142 1.01 11.76 17.38
CA PRO A 142 1.93 10.64 17.52
C PRO A 142 1.71 9.81 18.79
N TYR A 143 0.84 10.24 19.71
CA TYR A 143 0.62 9.56 20.98
C TYR A 143 -0.33 8.37 20.82
N ASP A 144 -0.13 7.33 21.63
CA ASP A 144 -0.91 6.08 21.58
C ASP A 144 -2.36 6.29 22.07
N PRO A 145 -3.40 6.07 21.23
CA PRO A 145 -3.36 5.57 19.86
C PRO A 145 -3.13 6.68 18.80
N PRO A 146 -2.21 6.47 17.83
CA PRO A 146 -1.81 7.49 16.87
C PRO A 146 -2.95 7.86 15.93
N LYS A 147 -2.91 9.12 15.46
CA LYS A 147 -3.92 9.67 14.54
C LYS A 147 -3.26 10.38 13.38
N MET A 148 -3.76 10.14 12.18
CA MET A 148 -3.27 10.78 10.98
C MET A 148 -4.40 11.12 10.01
N GLY A 149 -4.49 12.38 9.62
CA GLY A 149 -5.39 12.87 8.59
C GLY A 149 -4.61 13.23 7.33
N LEU A 150 -5.08 12.78 6.17
CA LEU A 150 -4.48 13.07 4.86
C LEU A 150 -5.55 13.49 3.87
N THR A 151 -5.31 14.59 3.17
CA THR A 151 -6.08 14.98 1.99
C THR A 151 -5.15 15.01 0.79
N LEU A 152 -5.46 14.21 -0.23
CA LEU A 152 -4.67 14.09 -1.45
C LEU A 152 -5.53 14.40 -2.67
N GLY A 153 -5.01 15.24 -3.56
CA GLY A 153 -5.56 15.51 -4.88
C GLY A 153 -4.55 15.13 -5.95
N MET A 154 -5.01 14.49 -7.02
CA MET A 154 -4.18 14.14 -8.17
C MET A 154 -4.45 15.09 -9.33
N TYR A 155 -3.42 15.76 -9.83
CA TYR A 155 -3.49 16.64 -10.99
C TYR A 155 -2.76 16.00 -12.16
N ALA A 156 -3.41 15.94 -13.31
CA ALA A 156 -2.79 15.44 -14.52
C ALA A 156 -1.98 16.54 -15.22
N ARG A 157 -0.85 16.18 -15.80
CA ARG A 157 -0.16 17.05 -16.75
C ARG A 157 -1.00 17.20 -18.03
N PRO A 158 -1.17 18.42 -18.58
CA PRO A 158 -1.82 18.60 -19.87
C PRO A 158 -1.13 17.77 -20.98
N GLY A 159 -1.92 17.03 -21.77
CA GLY A 159 -1.38 16.17 -22.83
C GLY A 159 -0.78 14.85 -22.34
N SER A 160 -0.86 14.56 -21.03
CA SER A 160 -0.54 13.24 -20.47
C SER A 160 -1.51 12.17 -20.97
N VAL A 161 -1.04 10.93 -21.03
CA VAL A 161 -1.85 9.72 -21.30
C VAL A 161 -3.07 9.58 -20.39
N LEU A 162 -3.05 10.23 -19.22
CA LEU A 162 -4.15 10.29 -18.26
C LEU A 162 -5.27 11.25 -18.69
N THR A 163 -4.94 12.25 -19.50
CA THR A 163 -5.86 13.29 -20.02
C THR A 163 -6.31 13.04 -21.45
N THR A 164 -5.55 12.29 -22.25
CA THR A 164 -5.90 11.96 -23.65
C THR A 164 -7.19 11.16 -23.77
N GLN A 165 -7.64 10.50 -22.69
CA GLN A 165 -8.95 9.83 -22.62
C GLN A 165 -10.08 10.74 -22.14
N THR A 166 -9.77 11.93 -21.63
CA THR A 166 -10.70 12.93 -21.08
C THR A 166 -11.01 14.04 -22.07
N SER A 167 -10.41 14.03 -23.27
CA SER A 167 -10.87 14.86 -24.37
C SER A 167 -12.25 14.36 -24.81
N ALA A 168 -13.31 14.88 -24.19
CA ALA A 168 -14.64 14.83 -24.78
C ALA A 168 -14.51 15.27 -26.25
N PRO A 169 -15.17 14.59 -27.21
CA PRO A 169 -15.16 15.05 -28.59
C PRO A 169 -15.59 16.52 -28.61
N LEU A 170 -14.81 17.34 -29.29
CA LEU A 170 -15.06 18.77 -29.48
C LEU A 170 -16.49 18.91 -30.04
N ASP A 171 -17.45 19.35 -29.21
CA ASP A 171 -18.85 19.48 -29.63
C ASP A 171 -19.00 20.75 -30.48
N LEU A 172 -18.82 20.57 -31.80
CA LEU A 172 -18.92 21.63 -32.80
C LEU A 172 -20.30 22.31 -32.81
N LYS A 173 -21.37 21.62 -32.38
CA LYS A 173 -22.72 22.21 -32.32
C LYS A 173 -22.87 23.16 -31.13
N ALA A 174 -22.31 22.83 -29.98
CA ALA A 174 -22.29 23.71 -28.82
C ALA A 174 -21.47 25.00 -29.08
N MET A 175 -20.42 24.91 -29.90
CA MET A 175 -19.62 26.07 -30.33
C MET A 175 -20.37 27.02 -31.26
N GLN A 176 -21.32 26.53 -32.06
CA GLN A 176 -22.08 27.35 -33.02
C GLN A 176 -23.17 28.20 -32.37
N THR A 177 -23.54 27.91 -31.12
CA THR A 177 -24.66 28.58 -30.43
C THR A 177 -24.21 29.59 -29.37
N LEU A 178 -22.90 29.78 -29.16
CA LEU A 178 -22.38 30.69 -28.15
C LEU A 178 -22.09 32.08 -28.76
N PRO A 179 -22.69 33.16 -28.24
CA PRO A 179 -22.28 34.51 -28.57
C PRO A 179 -21.03 34.87 -27.74
N ASP A 180 -20.05 35.46 -28.40
CA ASP A 180 -18.73 35.94 -27.93
C ASP A 180 -17.52 34.96 -27.89
N GLU A 181 -16.42 35.46 -28.48
CA GLU A 181 -15.10 34.84 -28.62
C GLU A 181 -14.27 34.87 -27.32
N THR A 182 -14.92 34.78 -26.16
CA THR A 182 -14.21 34.71 -24.86
C THR A 182 -13.95 33.25 -24.47
N ASN A 183 -12.98 32.66 -25.17
CA ASN A 183 -12.08 31.62 -24.69
C ASN A 183 -12.73 30.58 -23.75
N TRP A 184 -13.65 29.75 -24.28
CA TRP A 184 -14.05 28.50 -23.64
C TRP A 184 -12.89 27.50 -23.75
N SER A 185 -11.86 27.73 -22.94
CA SER A 185 -10.76 26.81 -22.75
C SER A 185 -11.27 25.60 -21.96
N ALA A 186 -10.76 24.43 -22.30
CA ALA A 186 -10.79 23.21 -21.49
C ALA A 186 -10.35 23.41 -20.01
N ALA A 187 -9.98 24.63 -19.60
CA ALA A 187 -9.71 25.11 -18.25
C ALA A 187 -10.76 24.72 -17.18
N THR A 188 -12.07 24.72 -17.49
CA THR A 188 -13.09 24.47 -16.43
C THR A 188 -13.10 23.03 -15.92
N PHE A 189 -12.67 22.06 -16.74
CA PHE A 189 -12.39 20.68 -16.32
C PHE A 189 -10.92 20.45 -15.97
N ALA A 190 -9.99 21.24 -16.53
CA ALA A 190 -8.56 21.12 -16.26
C ALA A 190 -8.13 21.67 -14.90
N ASP A 191 -8.89 22.58 -14.29
CA ASP A 191 -8.62 23.12 -12.94
C ASP A 191 -9.04 22.23 -11.79
N LYS A 192 -9.82 21.18 -12.07
CA LYS A 192 -10.21 20.21 -11.06
C LYS A 192 -9.19 19.07 -10.98
N PRO A 193 -8.86 18.58 -9.77
CA PRO A 193 -8.10 17.35 -9.64
C PRO A 193 -8.84 16.18 -10.30
N LEU A 194 -8.09 15.24 -10.90
CA LEU A 194 -8.65 14.00 -11.48
C LEU A 194 -9.39 13.18 -10.43
N SER A 195 -8.76 13.03 -9.26
CA SER A 195 -9.31 12.34 -8.10
C SER A 195 -8.88 13.05 -6.82
N VAL A 196 -9.76 13.02 -5.83
CA VAL A 196 -9.51 13.52 -4.48
C VAL A 196 -9.84 12.44 -3.47
N VAL A 197 -9.01 12.33 -2.44
CA VAL A 197 -9.19 11.45 -1.30
C VAL A 197 -8.95 12.29 -0.04
N SER A 198 -9.83 12.11 0.95
CA SER A 198 -9.69 12.73 2.27
C SER A 198 -9.99 11.65 3.31
N GLU A 199 -9.01 11.35 4.14
CA GLU A 199 -9.06 10.24 5.10
C GLU A 199 -8.61 10.74 6.47
N HIS A 200 -9.29 10.28 7.52
CA HIS A 200 -8.93 10.52 8.91
C HIS A 200 -8.78 9.17 9.62
N LEU A 201 -7.54 8.81 9.92
CA LEU A 201 -7.16 7.50 10.45
C LEU A 201 -6.82 7.62 11.93
N ASP A 202 -7.81 7.34 12.78
CA ASP A 202 -7.64 7.23 14.23
C ASP A 202 -7.45 5.76 14.61
N ALA A 203 -6.29 5.41 15.17
CA ALA A 203 -6.00 4.03 15.59
C ALA A 203 -6.85 3.56 16.78
N ALA A 204 -7.61 4.44 17.44
CA ALA A 204 -8.63 4.01 18.40
C ALA A 204 -9.85 3.34 17.73
N ASN A 205 -10.08 3.61 16.44
CA ASN A 205 -11.20 3.04 15.70
C ASN A 205 -10.89 1.60 15.26
N HIS A 206 -11.78 0.67 15.60
CA HIS A 206 -11.66 -0.73 15.26
C HIS A 206 -11.63 -0.99 13.74
N GLU A 207 -12.29 -0.16 12.94
CA GLU A 207 -12.18 -0.22 11.48
C GLU A 207 -10.73 0.03 11.03
N VAL A 208 -10.11 1.07 11.57
CA VAL A 208 -8.72 1.42 11.27
C VAL A 208 -7.78 0.32 11.77
N LEU A 209 -8.01 -0.23 12.97
CA LEU A 209 -7.23 -1.35 13.50
C LEU A 209 -7.28 -2.58 12.57
N MET A 210 -8.46 -2.94 12.06
CA MET A 210 -8.60 -4.03 11.09
C MET A 210 -7.83 -3.73 9.79
N ASN A 211 -7.84 -2.47 9.33
CA ASN A 211 -7.10 -2.04 8.15
C ASN A 211 -5.58 -2.09 8.40
N VAL A 212 -5.09 -1.70 9.58
CA VAL A 212 -3.68 -1.84 9.97
C VAL A 212 -3.29 -3.31 10.00
N GLN A 213 -4.12 -4.18 10.57
CA GLN A 213 -3.86 -5.62 10.62
C GLN A 213 -3.75 -6.21 9.20
N ARG A 214 -4.68 -5.88 8.30
CA ARG A 214 -4.62 -6.28 6.88
C ARG A 214 -3.37 -5.74 6.18
N TYR A 215 -2.98 -4.50 6.48
CA TYR A 215 -1.75 -3.92 5.94
C TYR A 215 -0.50 -4.62 6.48
N ALA A 216 -0.47 -5.00 7.75
CA ALA A 216 0.68 -5.66 8.35
C ALA A 216 0.89 -7.09 7.83
N GLU A 217 -0.17 -7.72 7.29
CA GLU A 217 -0.11 -9.05 6.69
C GLU A 217 0.92 -9.11 5.56
N GLY A 218 1.87 -10.04 5.68
CA GLY A 218 3.00 -10.17 4.75
C GLY A 218 4.08 -9.07 4.84
N ARG A 219 3.94 -8.09 5.75
CA ARG A 219 4.89 -6.98 5.95
C ARG A 219 5.63 -7.02 7.28
N HIS A 220 5.25 -7.91 8.20
CA HIS A 220 5.96 -8.14 9.47
C HIS A 220 6.69 -9.48 9.50
N ARG A 221 7.71 -9.61 10.35
CA ARG A 221 8.30 -10.92 10.67
C ARG A 221 7.48 -11.58 11.79
N SER A 222 6.97 -12.77 11.53
CA SER A 222 6.16 -13.59 12.45
C SER A 222 6.84 -13.97 13.79
N GLY A 223 8.13 -13.68 13.96
CA GLY A 223 8.87 -13.91 15.21
C GLY A 223 8.90 -12.72 16.18
N THR A 224 8.30 -11.57 15.87
CA THR A 224 8.29 -10.40 16.76
C THR A 224 7.09 -10.41 17.69
N ALA A 225 7.30 -10.16 18.99
CA ALA A 225 6.25 -10.19 20.02
C ALA A 225 5.07 -9.24 19.75
N LEU A 226 5.29 -8.12 19.07
CA LEU A 226 4.26 -7.11 18.78
C LEU A 226 3.47 -7.38 17.48
N GLY A 227 3.92 -8.30 16.62
CA GLY A 227 3.26 -8.59 15.34
C GLY A 227 2.87 -7.33 14.55
N TRP A 228 1.57 -7.18 14.28
CA TRP A 228 0.98 -6.04 13.57
C TRP A 228 0.81 -4.79 14.46
N GLU A 229 0.70 -4.92 15.77
CA GLU A 229 0.52 -3.79 16.71
C GLU A 229 1.70 -2.83 16.70
N ARG A 230 2.87 -3.30 16.22
CA ARG A 230 4.05 -2.45 16.00
C ARG A 230 3.75 -1.20 15.18
N TYR A 231 2.85 -1.30 14.21
CA TYR A 231 2.45 -0.17 13.36
C TYR A 231 1.68 0.91 14.14
N ILE A 232 1.11 0.58 15.29
CA ILE A 232 0.36 1.51 16.15
C ILE A 232 1.28 2.11 17.22
N LYS A 233 2.32 1.38 17.62
CA LYS A 233 3.30 1.85 18.63
C LYS A 233 4.35 2.80 18.07
N SER A 234 4.42 3.00 16.76
CA SER A 234 5.39 3.90 16.12
C SER A 234 4.68 4.76 15.08
N MET A 235 4.74 6.08 15.25
CA MET A 235 4.13 7.03 14.32
C MET A 235 4.75 6.95 12.91
N ASP A 236 6.04 6.62 12.80
CA ASP A 236 6.69 6.43 11.50
C ASP A 236 6.09 5.24 10.74
N LEU A 237 5.88 4.12 11.44
CA LEU A 237 5.25 2.94 10.85
C LEU A 237 3.77 3.19 10.56
N TYR A 238 3.08 3.92 11.44
CA TYR A 238 1.70 4.35 11.21
C TYR A 238 1.57 5.26 9.99
N THR A 239 2.56 6.14 9.77
CA THR A 239 2.66 7.00 8.58
C THR A 239 2.80 6.17 7.30
N ASP A 240 3.59 5.09 7.32
CA ASP A 240 3.71 4.20 6.17
C ASP A 240 2.40 3.47 5.86
N PHE A 241 1.67 3.04 6.90
CA PHE A 241 0.31 2.51 6.77
C PHE A 241 -0.65 3.54 6.17
N ALA A 242 -0.70 4.76 6.74
CA ALA A 242 -1.59 5.82 6.31
C ALA A 242 -1.34 6.23 4.86
N ALA A 243 -0.06 6.33 4.46
CA ALA A 243 0.32 6.54 3.07
C ALA A 243 -0.16 5.40 2.16
N SER A 244 -0.04 4.14 2.60
CA SER A 244 -0.49 2.97 1.82
C SER A 244 -1.99 3.02 1.61
N TRP A 245 -2.73 3.30 2.68
CA TRP A 245 -4.17 3.43 2.66
C TRP A 245 -4.61 4.55 1.72
N ALA A 246 -4.01 5.73 1.85
CA ALA A 246 -4.34 6.87 1.00
C ALA A 246 -4.08 6.58 -0.50
N VAL A 247 -2.97 5.90 -0.83
CA VAL A 247 -2.66 5.48 -2.20
C VAL A 247 -3.67 4.43 -2.71
N GLN A 248 -4.05 3.45 -1.89
CA GLN A 248 -5.06 2.46 -2.24
C GLN A 248 -6.40 3.13 -2.58
N ARG A 249 -6.84 4.06 -1.73
CA ARG A 249 -8.08 4.83 -1.92
C ARG A 249 -8.01 5.71 -3.17
N LEU A 250 -6.86 6.33 -3.43
CA LEU A 250 -6.64 7.13 -4.64
C LEU A 250 -6.75 6.29 -5.90
N MET A 251 -6.12 5.11 -5.93
CA MET A 251 -6.21 4.18 -7.05
C MET A 251 -7.62 3.62 -7.23
N GLN A 252 -8.38 3.44 -6.14
CA GLN A 252 -9.79 3.04 -6.20
C GLN A 252 -10.65 4.12 -6.86
N GLN A 253 -10.46 5.39 -6.50
CA GLN A 253 -11.16 6.52 -7.14
C GLN A 253 -10.82 6.60 -8.64
N GLU A 254 -9.56 6.41 -8.99
CA GLU A 254 -9.14 6.42 -10.40
C GLU A 254 -9.71 5.25 -11.20
N ARG A 255 -9.84 4.05 -10.61
CA ARG A 255 -10.54 2.93 -11.27
C ARG A 255 -11.99 3.29 -11.58
N LEU A 256 -12.70 3.91 -10.64
CA LEU A 256 -14.08 4.35 -10.85
C LEU A 256 -14.17 5.43 -11.93
N ARG A 257 -13.26 6.41 -11.93
CA ARG A 257 -13.19 7.46 -12.96
C ARG A 257 -12.97 6.88 -14.35
N VAL A 258 -11.96 6.02 -14.52
CA VAL A 258 -11.64 5.38 -15.80
C VAL A 258 -12.78 4.47 -16.27
N ALA A 259 -13.44 3.75 -15.35
CA ALA A 259 -14.60 2.93 -15.69
C ALA A 259 -15.77 3.77 -16.24
N ARG A 260 -16.06 4.93 -15.63
CA ARG A 260 -17.11 5.84 -16.12
C ARG A 260 -16.80 6.36 -17.52
N GLN A 261 -15.57 6.79 -17.77
CA GLN A 261 -15.13 7.27 -19.09
C GLN A 261 -15.28 6.21 -20.19
N ARG A 262 -15.07 4.93 -19.87
CA ARG A 262 -15.26 3.83 -20.83
C ARG A 262 -16.74 3.60 -21.20
N VAL A 263 -17.65 3.79 -20.24
CA VAL A 263 -19.10 3.65 -20.49
C VAL A 263 -19.62 4.82 -21.33
N GLU A 264 -19.12 6.03 -21.08
CA GLU A 264 -19.57 7.26 -21.76
C GLU A 264 -19.08 7.39 -23.21
N LYS A 265 -18.11 6.57 -23.65
CA LYS A 265 -17.64 6.55 -25.04
C LYS A 265 -18.41 5.48 -25.84
N PRO A 266 -19.57 5.78 -26.45
CA PRO A 266 -20.24 4.82 -27.31
C PRO A 266 -19.32 4.46 -28.49
N ALA A 267 -19.28 3.17 -28.81
CA ALA A 267 -18.58 2.64 -29.97
C ALA A 267 -19.26 3.18 -31.24
N ASN A 268 -18.83 4.35 -31.71
CA ASN A 268 -19.26 4.88 -32.99
C ASN A 268 -18.56 4.05 -34.09
N ARG A 269 -19.29 3.05 -34.59
CA ARG A 269 -19.10 2.38 -35.88
C ARG A 269 -19.72 3.22 -36.98
#